data_AF-A0A218XAJ6-F1
#
_entry.id   AF-A0A218XAJ6-F1
#
_cell.length_a   1.000
_cell.length_b   1.000
_cell.length_c   1.000
_cell.angle_alpha   90.00
_cell.angle_beta   90.00
_cell.angle_gamma   90.00
#
_symmetry.space_group_name_H-M   'P 1'
#
loop_
_entity.id
_entity.type
_entity.pdbx_description
1 polymer ?
#
loop_
_entity_poly.entity_id
_entity_poly.type
_entity_poly.pdbx_seq_one_letter_code
_entity_poly.pdbx_strand_id
1 'polypeptide(L)'
;MFNQRVLFRAKKFVFLVIPSAALFIILYSDWTVSRASVWSLRFGDEVLDEGPVVRPKLGRLQLHSVRTALALDELDSPEKLSPLIPPINVTEKERITWFREKLPEFDIFNNDNLTSQFHTRVRDFLNYDCELRFFMTWILPATLFGRRELLALESLFRAHPNGCLVMVSSMLDSRRGLKLLEPMLNRGLKLLAVTPDLDYLFTNTPAEAWYSEIKTGNRDPGGIPLAQNLSNLIRLAILYKYGGVYLDVDFIVLRDFSQLRNAIGAQSIDPESRDWTRINNAVMVFDANHPLLFKFIQEFALTFDGNKWGHNGPYLVSRVIRRVRGREGYNFTVLPPTAFYPVDWTRIRRLFKKPESRDERRWVEAKLLQLSKNTYGVHLWNKQSRGMEIEEGSVMETLIADHCLICRHAYSS
;
A
#
# COMPACT_ATOMS: atom_id res chain seq x y z
N MET A 1 -18.11 -70.28 -0.60
CA MET A 1 -19.51 -70.16 -0.12
C MET A 1 -19.76 -68.65 0.02
N PHE A 2 -20.38 -67.93 -0.93
CA PHE A 2 -21.79 -68.03 -1.40
C PHE A 2 -22.74 -68.14 -0.19
N ASN A 3 -23.80 -67.35 -0.02
CA ASN A 3 -24.77 -66.71 -0.92
C ASN A 3 -25.66 -65.83 0.01
N GLN A 4 -26.53 -64.89 -0.36
CA GLN A 4 -27.52 -64.81 -1.44
C GLN A 4 -28.08 -63.37 -1.39
N ARG A 5 -28.12 -62.62 -2.51
CA ARG A 5 -29.28 -62.39 -3.42
C ARG A 5 -30.42 -61.56 -2.79
N VAL A 6 -31.14 -60.61 -3.41
CA VAL A 6 -31.39 -60.07 -4.78
C VAL A 6 -32.52 -59.01 -4.53
N LEU A 7 -32.74 -57.86 -5.21
CA LEU A 7 -33.46 -57.64 -6.50
C LEU A 7 -33.61 -56.11 -6.76
N PHE A 8 -33.09 -55.65 -7.91
CA PHE A 8 -33.60 -54.65 -8.89
C PHE A 8 -34.59 -53.52 -8.51
N ARG A 9 -34.28 -52.29 -8.94
CA ARG A 9 -35.03 -51.60 -10.03
C ARG A 9 -34.25 -50.44 -10.66
N ALA A 10 -34.17 -50.45 -11.98
CA ALA A 10 -33.51 -49.47 -12.84
C ALA A 10 -34.43 -48.30 -13.23
N LYS A 11 -33.88 -47.10 -13.44
CA LYS A 11 -34.37 -46.14 -14.45
C LYS A 11 -33.19 -45.42 -15.12
N LYS A 12 -33.12 -45.59 -16.43
CA LYS A 12 -32.21 -44.96 -17.38
C LYS A 12 -32.57 -43.47 -17.53
N PHE A 13 -31.58 -42.60 -17.65
CA PHE A 13 -31.74 -41.35 -18.40
C PHE A 13 -30.68 -41.29 -19.50
N VAL A 14 -31.19 -40.94 -20.67
CA VAL A 14 -30.62 -41.10 -22.00
C VAL A 14 -29.72 -39.91 -22.32
N PHE A 15 -28.51 -40.19 -22.79
CA PHE A 15 -27.68 -39.22 -23.51
C PHE A 15 -28.32 -38.95 -24.88
N LEU A 16 -28.52 -37.68 -25.22
CA LEU A 16 -28.77 -37.27 -26.60
C LEU A 16 -27.67 -36.29 -27.03
N VAL A 17 -26.82 -36.79 -27.91
CA VAL A 17 -25.94 -36.02 -28.79
C VAL A 17 -26.66 -35.99 -30.14
N ILE A 18 -26.69 -34.85 -30.87
CA ILE A 18 -26.60 -34.74 -32.34
C ILE A 18 -26.58 -33.24 -32.79
N PRO A 19 -26.02 -32.91 -33.98
CA PRO A 19 -25.13 -31.75 -34.17
C PRO A 19 -25.52 -30.75 -35.29
N SER A 20 -24.72 -29.67 -35.39
CA SER A 20 -24.30 -28.87 -36.56
C SER A 20 -25.28 -28.09 -37.47
N ALA A 21 -24.91 -26.81 -37.65
CA ALA A 21 -24.81 -26.04 -38.92
C ALA A 21 -25.83 -24.91 -39.24
N ALA A 22 -25.28 -23.69 -39.28
CA ALA A 22 -25.45 -22.56 -40.21
C ALA A 22 -26.85 -22.08 -40.66
N LEU A 23 -27.11 -20.76 -40.51
CA LEU A 23 -27.38 -19.86 -41.65
C LEU A 23 -27.28 -18.36 -41.28
N PHE A 24 -26.77 -17.57 -42.24
CA PHE A 24 -26.63 -16.11 -42.32
C PHE A 24 -27.94 -15.39 -42.73
N ILE A 25 -27.92 -14.04 -42.70
CA ILE A 25 -28.78 -13.00 -43.37
C ILE A 25 -29.49 -12.10 -42.32
N ILE A 26 -29.01 -10.89 -41.98
CA ILE A 26 -29.07 -9.56 -42.66
C ILE A 26 -30.49 -8.95 -42.75
N LEU A 27 -30.72 -7.86 -41.99
CA LEU A 27 -31.46 -6.60 -42.29
C LEU A 27 -31.04 -5.62 -41.15
N TYR A 28 -30.21 -4.57 -41.26
CA TYR A 28 -30.15 -3.38 -42.13
C TYR A 28 -31.41 -2.50 -42.13
N SER A 29 -31.37 -1.42 -41.34
CA SER A 29 -31.72 -0.07 -41.82
C SER A 29 -31.16 1.00 -40.88
N ASP A 30 -30.32 1.85 -41.48
CA ASP A 30 -29.63 3.04 -41.02
C ASP A 30 -30.46 4.09 -40.26
N TRP A 31 -29.77 4.86 -39.40
CA TRP A 31 -29.73 6.31 -39.61
C TRP A 31 -28.36 6.88 -39.26
N THR A 32 -27.68 7.37 -40.30
CA THR A 32 -26.41 8.07 -40.28
C THR A 32 -26.64 9.60 -40.27
N VAL A 33 -25.53 10.31 -40.03
CA VAL A 33 -25.14 11.63 -40.59
C VAL A 33 -24.92 12.72 -39.56
N SER A 34 -23.64 13.05 -39.32
CA SER A 34 -23.08 14.34 -39.77
C SER A 34 -21.55 14.36 -39.66
N ARG A 35 -20.89 14.18 -40.80
CA ARG A 35 -19.54 14.67 -41.11
C ARG A 35 -19.63 15.39 -42.46
N ALA A 36 -19.38 16.68 -42.46
CA ALA A 36 -19.11 17.53 -43.62
C ALA A 36 -18.10 18.59 -43.13
N SER A 37 -17.10 19.05 -43.86
CA SER A 37 -16.75 18.88 -45.28
C SER A 37 -15.34 19.43 -45.49
N VAL A 38 -14.62 18.82 -46.42
CA VAL A 38 -13.35 19.27 -46.99
C VAL A 38 -13.62 20.43 -47.96
N TRP A 39 -12.81 21.49 -47.90
CA TRP A 39 -12.58 22.39 -49.03
C TRP A 39 -11.12 22.27 -49.45
N SER A 40 -10.94 21.94 -50.73
CA SER A 40 -9.70 21.90 -51.48
C SER A 40 -9.32 23.29 -51.97
N LEU A 41 -8.05 23.68 -51.80
CA LEU A 41 -7.38 24.67 -52.65
C LEU A 41 -5.98 24.13 -53.00
N ARG A 42 -5.75 23.88 -54.30
CA ARG A 42 -4.46 23.60 -54.93
C ARG A 42 -3.76 24.92 -55.24
N PHE A 43 -2.47 25.02 -54.93
CA PHE A 43 -1.39 25.79 -55.59
C PHE A 43 -0.12 25.41 -54.82
N GLY A 44 1.06 25.11 -55.35
CA GLY A 44 1.65 24.89 -56.67
C GLY A 44 3.09 24.38 -56.37
N ASP A 45 3.68 23.59 -57.27
CA ASP A 45 5.02 23.03 -57.09
C ASP A 45 6.09 24.12 -56.98
N GLU A 46 6.93 24.06 -55.95
CA GLU A 46 8.26 24.67 -55.94
C GLU A 46 9.24 23.79 -55.14
N VAL A 47 10.24 23.29 -55.86
CA VAL A 47 11.35 22.46 -55.38
C VAL A 47 12.39 23.37 -54.73
N LEU A 48 12.70 23.17 -53.45
CA LEU A 48 13.90 23.72 -52.81
C LEU A 48 14.52 22.74 -51.80
N ASP A 49 15.59 22.11 -52.28
CA ASP A 49 16.87 21.69 -51.67
C ASP A 49 16.95 21.19 -50.21
N GLU A 50 17.61 20.03 -50.06
CA GLU A 50 17.89 19.36 -48.79
C GLU A 50 18.98 20.08 -47.98
N GLY A 51 18.60 20.60 -46.80
CA GLY A 51 19.53 21.00 -45.73
C GLY A 51 19.50 20.01 -44.55
N PRO A 52 20.60 19.79 -43.82
CA PRO A 52 20.71 18.73 -42.84
C PRO A 52 19.88 19.06 -41.59
N VAL A 53 18.79 18.32 -41.35
CA VAL A 53 17.99 18.47 -40.14
C VAL A 53 18.70 17.78 -38.96
N VAL A 54 19.27 18.64 -38.13
CA VAL A 54 19.89 18.36 -36.84
C VAL A 54 18.92 17.58 -35.93
N ARG A 55 19.31 16.39 -35.50
CA ARG A 55 18.63 15.65 -34.42
C ARG A 55 18.62 16.51 -33.15
N PRO A 56 17.48 16.74 -32.48
CA PRO A 56 17.49 17.46 -31.22
C PRO A 56 18.27 16.62 -30.21
N LYS A 57 19.36 17.17 -29.66
CA LYS A 57 19.99 16.63 -28.46
C LYS A 57 18.94 16.74 -27.34
N LEU A 58 18.56 15.61 -26.78
CA LEU A 58 17.79 15.52 -25.54
C LEU A 58 18.60 16.22 -24.45
N GLY A 59 18.25 17.47 -24.17
CA GLY A 59 18.82 18.25 -23.08
C GLY A 59 18.42 17.62 -21.76
N ARG A 60 19.37 17.54 -20.81
CA ARG A 60 19.13 17.16 -19.42
C ARG A 60 17.81 17.77 -18.93
N LEU A 61 16.84 16.92 -18.58
CA LEU A 61 15.76 17.28 -17.67
C LEU A 61 16.39 17.57 -16.30
N GLN A 62 16.82 18.81 -16.10
CA GLN A 62 16.99 19.31 -14.74
C GLN A 62 15.59 19.55 -14.19
N LEU A 63 15.14 18.67 -13.29
CA LEU A 63 14.18 19.08 -12.29
C LEU A 63 14.78 20.31 -11.60
N HIS A 64 14.26 21.51 -11.88
CA HIS A 64 14.56 22.65 -11.05
C HIS A 64 14.03 22.35 -9.65
N SER A 65 14.93 21.87 -8.79
CA SER A 65 14.76 22.07 -7.36
C SER A 65 14.63 23.57 -7.18
N VAL A 66 13.49 24.05 -6.72
CA VAL A 66 13.44 25.36 -6.08
C VAL A 66 14.34 25.22 -4.86
N ARG A 67 15.60 25.63 -5.02
CA ARG A 67 16.55 25.87 -3.94
C ARG A 67 15.93 26.99 -3.10
N THR A 68 15.09 26.61 -2.15
CA THR A 68 15.02 27.40 -0.91
C THR A 68 16.14 26.84 -0.06
N ALA A 69 17.32 27.43 -0.21
CA ALA A 69 18.49 27.12 0.59
C ALA A 69 18.20 27.53 2.05
N LEU A 70 17.67 26.59 2.83
CA LEU A 70 18.01 26.49 4.24
C LEU A 70 18.95 25.30 4.33
N ALA A 71 20.19 25.57 4.74
CA ALA A 71 21.23 24.58 4.92
C ALA A 71 20.70 23.41 5.76
N LEU A 72 20.55 22.25 5.12
CA LEU A 72 20.27 20.97 5.73
C LEU A 72 21.26 19.97 5.12
N ASP A 73 22.54 20.25 5.32
CA ASP A 73 23.57 19.22 5.25
C ASP A 73 23.38 18.30 6.47
N GLU A 74 23.52 16.99 6.24
CA GLU A 74 23.41 15.89 7.22
C GLU A 74 22.00 15.58 7.75
N LEU A 75 21.11 15.06 6.88
CA LEU A 75 19.96 14.29 7.34
C LEU A 75 20.41 12.88 7.80
N ASP A 76 20.61 12.77 9.11
CA ASP A 76 20.59 11.51 9.83
C ASP A 76 19.39 10.64 9.41
N SER A 77 19.56 9.30 9.45
CA SER A 77 18.50 8.39 9.01
C SER A 77 17.17 8.68 9.75
N PRO A 78 15.98 8.51 9.13
CA PRO A 78 14.69 8.73 9.80
C PRO A 78 14.51 7.99 11.13
N GLU A 79 15.23 6.87 11.31
CA GLU A 79 15.29 6.15 12.57
C GLU A 79 15.98 6.99 13.66
N LYS A 80 17.08 7.70 13.34
CA LYS A 80 17.77 8.70 14.18
C LYS A 80 16.94 9.91 14.59
N LEU A 81 15.89 10.23 13.83
CA LEU A 81 14.97 11.34 14.10
C LEU A 81 13.73 10.91 14.91
N SER A 82 13.60 9.62 15.23
CA SER A 82 12.59 9.13 16.17
C SER A 82 13.08 9.37 17.60
N PRO A 83 12.28 9.98 18.51
CA PRO A 83 12.71 10.21 19.90
C PRO A 83 12.94 8.91 20.69
N LEU A 84 12.44 7.76 20.20
CA LEU A 84 12.56 6.44 20.83
C LEU A 84 13.43 5.45 20.04
N ILE A 85 14.73 5.74 19.91
CA ILE A 85 15.69 4.76 19.40
C ILE A 85 16.29 4.03 20.59
N PRO A 86 16.05 2.72 20.72
CA PRO A 86 16.60 1.96 21.83
C PRO A 86 18.13 1.98 21.80
N PRO A 87 18.79 2.13 22.97
CA PRO A 87 20.24 1.99 23.06
C PRO A 87 20.67 0.58 22.64
N ILE A 88 21.83 0.50 21.98
CA ILE A 88 22.39 -0.75 21.46
C ILE A 88 23.22 -1.43 22.56
N ASN A 89 23.22 -2.77 22.58
CA ASN A 89 24.03 -3.60 23.49
C ASN A 89 23.80 -3.36 25.00
N VAL A 90 22.58 -2.99 25.38
CA VAL A 90 22.18 -2.87 26.80
C VAL A 90 21.33 -4.06 27.24
N THR A 91 21.33 -4.31 28.55
CA THR A 91 20.44 -5.28 29.19
C THR A 91 18.98 -4.84 29.11
N GLU A 92 18.04 -5.77 29.30
CA GLU A 92 16.61 -5.47 29.37
C GLU A 92 16.28 -4.44 30.46
N LYS A 93 16.90 -4.58 31.64
CA LYS A 93 16.70 -3.65 32.76
C LYS A 93 17.15 -2.23 32.42
N GLU A 94 18.31 -2.08 31.82
CA GLU A 94 18.82 -0.78 31.38
C GLU A 94 17.94 -0.15 30.30
N ARG A 95 17.46 -0.95 29.35
CA ARG A 95 16.55 -0.48 28.29
C ARG A 95 15.20 -0.07 28.85
N ILE A 96 14.66 -0.77 29.84
CA ILE A 96 13.43 -0.35 30.55
C ILE A 96 13.65 0.98 31.27
N THR A 97 14.78 1.16 31.96
CA THR A 97 15.11 2.44 32.63
C THR A 97 15.19 3.57 31.61
N TRP A 98 15.97 3.40 30.54
CA TRP A 98 16.05 4.37 29.43
C TRP A 98 14.67 4.66 28.83
N PHE A 99 13.86 3.62 28.62
CA PHE A 99 12.54 3.78 28.01
C PHE A 99 11.62 4.60 28.90
N ARG A 100 11.62 4.37 30.23
CA ARG A 100 10.86 5.18 31.19
C ARG A 100 11.28 6.64 31.18
N GLU A 101 12.58 6.92 31.06
CA GLU A 101 13.10 8.29 30.95
C GLU A 101 12.66 8.97 29.65
N LYS A 102 12.62 8.23 28.55
CA LYS A 102 12.25 8.73 27.21
C LYS A 102 10.77 8.72 26.90
N LEU A 103 9.97 8.00 27.69
CA LEU A 103 8.53 7.86 27.49
C LEU A 103 7.79 9.21 27.39
N PRO A 104 8.09 10.26 28.19
CA PRO A 104 7.44 11.56 28.07
C PRO A 104 7.73 12.30 26.76
N GLU A 105 8.80 11.96 26.04
CA GLU A 105 9.14 12.54 24.73
C GLU A 105 8.33 11.89 23.58
N PHE A 106 7.51 10.86 23.88
CA PHE A 106 6.74 10.13 22.89
C PHE A 106 5.24 10.46 22.98
N ASP A 107 4.89 11.59 22.37
CA ASP A 107 3.57 12.21 22.48
C ASP A 107 2.38 11.34 22.03
N ILE A 108 2.62 10.24 21.31
CA ILE A 108 1.54 9.36 20.82
C ILE A 108 0.76 8.67 21.97
N PHE A 109 1.31 8.63 23.18
CA PHE A 109 0.61 8.11 24.36
C PHE A 109 -0.16 9.17 25.15
N ASN A 110 -0.02 10.44 24.78
CA ASN A 110 -0.70 11.54 25.46
C ASN A 110 -2.18 11.58 25.07
N ASN A 111 -3.03 11.79 26.08
CA ASN A 111 -4.44 12.03 25.86
C ASN A 111 -4.69 13.53 25.84
N ASP A 112 -4.99 14.06 24.66
CA ASP A 112 -5.36 15.45 24.46
C ASP A 112 -6.75 15.58 23.83
N ASN A 113 -7.15 16.82 23.53
CA ASN A 113 -8.44 17.09 22.91
C ASN A 113 -8.57 16.44 21.51
N LEU A 114 -7.48 16.37 20.73
CA LEU A 114 -7.50 15.74 19.40
C LEU A 114 -7.69 14.22 19.52
N THR A 115 -6.96 13.59 20.46
CA THR A 115 -7.11 12.18 20.79
C THR A 115 -8.56 11.86 21.16
N SER A 116 -9.18 12.64 22.05
CA SER A 116 -10.57 12.41 22.49
C SER A 116 -11.61 12.49 21.35
N GLN A 117 -11.28 13.19 20.25
CA GLN A 117 -12.15 13.35 19.09
C GLN A 117 -11.89 12.30 18.00
N PHE A 118 -10.89 11.42 18.16
CA PHE A 118 -10.46 10.47 17.13
C PHE A 118 -11.63 9.66 16.56
N HIS A 119 -12.37 8.95 17.42
CA HIS A 119 -13.46 8.08 16.96
C HIS A 119 -14.55 8.86 16.22
N THR A 120 -14.99 9.99 16.79
CA THR A 120 -16.02 10.84 16.19
C THR A 120 -15.58 11.39 14.84
N ARG A 121 -14.35 11.94 14.73
CA ARG A 121 -13.81 12.47 13.47
C ARG A 121 -13.69 11.39 12.41
N VAL A 122 -13.19 10.20 12.77
CA VAL A 122 -13.08 9.08 11.82
C VAL A 122 -14.46 8.63 11.36
N ARG A 123 -15.41 8.43 12.28
CA ARG A 123 -16.77 7.99 11.93
C ARG A 123 -17.48 9.02 11.06
N ASP A 124 -17.44 10.29 11.44
CA ASP A 124 -18.13 11.37 10.72
C ASP A 124 -17.55 11.56 9.32
N PHE A 125 -16.23 11.41 9.17
CA PHE A 125 -15.58 11.39 7.86
C PHE A 125 -15.96 10.13 7.05
N LEU A 126 -16.02 8.96 7.65
CA LEU A 126 -16.40 7.73 6.94
C LEU A 126 -17.90 7.62 6.63
N ASN A 127 -18.72 8.57 7.09
CA ASN A 127 -20.12 8.73 6.69
C ASN A 127 -20.27 9.40 5.33
N TYR A 128 -19.20 9.96 4.74
CA TYR A 128 -19.21 10.31 3.32
C TYR A 128 -19.50 9.06 2.48
N ASP A 129 -20.02 9.26 1.26
CA ASP A 129 -20.17 8.17 0.29
C ASP A 129 -18.78 7.70 -0.17
N CYS A 130 -18.18 6.81 0.62
CA CYS A 130 -16.86 6.25 0.42
C CYS A 130 -16.99 4.92 -0.31
N GLU A 131 -16.51 4.85 -1.54
CA GLU A 131 -16.46 3.60 -2.31
C GLU A 131 -15.66 2.52 -1.54
N LEU A 132 -14.50 2.92 -1.03
CA LEU A 132 -13.68 2.13 -0.13
C LEU A 132 -13.05 3.02 0.94
N ARG A 133 -12.77 2.42 2.10
CA ARG A 133 -12.18 3.06 3.27
C ARG A 133 -10.74 2.61 3.39
N PHE A 134 -9.81 3.54 3.28
CA PHE A 134 -8.37 3.31 3.36
C PHE A 134 -7.82 3.89 4.66
N PHE A 135 -6.83 3.19 5.22
CA PHE A 135 -6.11 3.60 6.40
C PHE A 135 -4.61 3.48 6.14
N MET A 136 -3.88 4.50 6.54
CA MET A 136 -2.42 4.55 6.50
C MET A 136 -1.91 5.14 7.81
N THR A 137 -0.73 4.71 8.28
CA THR A 137 -0.17 5.18 9.55
C THR A 137 1.14 5.92 9.33
N TRP A 138 1.28 7.10 9.92
CA TRP A 138 2.51 7.89 9.89
C TRP A 138 2.85 8.42 11.30
N ILE A 139 3.92 7.89 11.90
CA ILE A 139 4.34 8.24 13.28
C ILE A 139 5.59 9.14 13.29
N LEU A 140 6.28 9.26 12.15
CA LEU A 140 7.48 10.09 12.04
C LEU A 140 7.15 11.59 11.95
N PRO A 141 8.11 12.47 12.21
CA PRO A 141 7.91 13.91 12.05
C PRO A 141 7.37 14.30 10.67
N ALA A 142 6.49 15.31 10.62
CA ALA A 142 5.93 15.82 9.38
C ALA A 142 6.99 16.39 8.42
N THR A 143 8.18 16.77 8.93
CA THR A 143 9.34 17.17 8.11
C THR A 143 9.83 16.07 7.17
N LEU A 144 9.58 14.81 7.52
CA LEU A 144 10.00 13.63 6.76
C LEU A 144 8.92 13.11 5.82
N PHE A 145 7.72 13.68 5.86
CA PHE A 145 6.64 13.31 4.95
C PHE A 145 6.85 14.02 3.61
N GLY A 146 7.43 13.30 2.64
CA GLY A 146 7.96 13.88 1.42
C GLY A 146 7.15 13.55 0.17
N ARG A 147 7.77 13.82 -0.98
CA ARG A 147 7.19 13.52 -2.31
C ARG A 147 6.86 12.04 -2.50
N ARG A 148 7.63 11.17 -1.86
CA ARG A 148 7.48 9.72 -2.00
C ARG A 148 6.22 9.22 -1.29
N GLU A 149 5.98 9.71 -0.08
CA GLU A 149 4.75 9.45 0.66
C GLU A 149 3.56 10.07 -0.06
N LEU A 150 3.69 11.32 -0.54
CA LEU A 150 2.65 11.95 -1.37
C LEU A 150 2.32 11.12 -2.62
N LEU A 151 3.31 10.55 -3.31
CA LEU A 151 3.07 9.67 -4.45
C LEU A 151 2.21 8.44 -4.09
N ALA A 152 2.40 7.85 -2.91
CA ALA A 152 1.56 6.75 -2.46
C ALA A 152 0.09 7.19 -2.33
N LEU A 153 -0.14 8.36 -1.73
CA LEU A 153 -1.47 8.97 -1.62
C LEU A 153 -2.06 9.31 -3.01
N GLU A 154 -1.26 9.89 -3.92
CA GLU A 154 -1.69 10.22 -5.28
C GLU A 154 -2.07 8.97 -6.07
N SER A 155 -1.26 7.90 -5.98
CA SER A 155 -1.55 6.62 -6.64
C SER A 155 -2.84 5.98 -6.12
N LEU A 156 -3.11 6.10 -4.81
CA LEU A 156 -4.36 5.65 -4.20
C LEU A 156 -5.55 6.39 -4.80
N PHE A 157 -5.54 7.72 -4.78
CA PHE A 157 -6.65 8.51 -5.31
C PHE A 157 -6.77 8.43 -6.84
N ARG A 158 -5.70 8.06 -7.55
CA ARG A 158 -5.77 7.74 -8.97
C ARG A 158 -6.55 6.46 -9.23
N ALA A 159 -6.34 5.42 -8.41
CA ALA A 159 -7.05 4.15 -8.52
C ALA A 159 -8.46 4.21 -7.91
N HIS A 160 -8.66 5.04 -6.89
CA HIS A 160 -9.92 5.21 -6.16
C HIS A 160 -10.27 6.71 -5.98
N PRO A 161 -10.76 7.39 -7.04
CA PRO A 161 -11.11 8.80 -6.96
C PRO A 161 -12.19 9.12 -5.91
N ASN A 162 -13.06 8.15 -5.61
CA ASN A 162 -14.14 8.26 -4.63
C ASN A 162 -13.84 7.57 -3.30
N GLY A 163 -12.64 7.01 -3.13
CA GLY A 163 -12.20 6.40 -1.89
C GLY A 163 -11.95 7.44 -0.79
N CYS A 164 -12.02 7.00 0.47
CA CYS A 164 -11.75 7.83 1.64
C CYS A 164 -10.48 7.35 2.33
N LEU A 165 -9.49 8.23 2.50
CA LEU A 165 -8.24 7.92 3.18
C LEU A 165 -8.19 8.57 4.56
N VAL A 166 -7.98 7.76 5.59
CA VAL A 166 -7.65 8.20 6.95
C VAL A 166 -6.14 8.00 7.18
N MET A 167 -5.42 9.10 7.29
CA MET A 167 -4.02 9.16 7.74
C MET A 167 -3.98 9.22 9.27
N VAL A 168 -3.59 8.12 9.89
CA VAL A 168 -3.49 7.95 11.33
C VAL A 168 -2.15 8.51 11.78
N SER A 169 -2.14 9.76 12.21
CA SER A 169 -0.91 10.52 12.46
C SER A 169 -1.18 11.80 13.25
N SER A 170 -0.62 11.90 14.45
CA SER A 170 -0.56 13.16 15.20
C SER A 170 0.29 14.21 14.49
N MET A 171 1.34 13.78 13.78
CA MET A 171 2.23 14.68 13.06
C MET A 171 1.56 15.34 11.85
N LEU A 172 0.67 14.61 11.17
CA LEU A 172 -0.11 15.16 10.05
C LEU A 172 -1.41 15.85 10.49
N ASP A 173 -1.95 15.51 11.66
CA ASP A 173 -3.06 16.23 12.31
C ASP A 173 -2.57 17.51 13.03
N SER A 174 -1.81 18.32 12.29
CA SER A 174 -1.19 19.55 12.77
C SER A 174 -1.26 20.63 11.69
N ARG A 175 -1.02 21.89 12.04
CA ARG A 175 -0.97 23.00 11.06
C ARG A 175 0.06 22.73 9.94
N ARG A 176 1.19 22.11 10.27
CA ARG A 176 2.22 21.76 9.29
C ARG A 176 1.77 20.60 8.41
N GLY A 177 1.19 19.57 9.01
CA GLY A 177 0.62 18.44 8.29
C GLY A 177 -0.47 18.87 7.30
N LEU A 178 -1.39 19.73 7.74
CA LEU A 178 -2.43 20.29 6.89
C LEU A 178 -1.85 20.98 5.65
N LYS A 179 -0.81 21.81 5.80
CA LYS A 179 -0.12 22.45 4.65
C LYS A 179 0.49 21.44 3.67
N LEU A 180 0.97 20.30 4.15
CA LEU A 180 1.50 19.24 3.28
C LEU A 180 0.38 18.56 2.49
N LEU A 181 -0.81 18.43 3.08
CA LEU A 181 -1.96 17.76 2.48
C LEU A 181 -2.91 18.70 1.71
N GLU A 182 -2.81 20.02 1.91
CA GLU A 182 -3.58 21.08 1.23
C GLU A 182 -3.66 20.87 -0.29
N PRO A 183 -2.58 20.52 -1.03
CA PRO A 183 -2.67 20.29 -2.47
C PRO A 183 -3.66 19.18 -2.88
N MET A 184 -3.84 18.16 -2.04
CA MET A 184 -4.82 17.08 -2.25
C MET A 184 -6.22 17.50 -1.83
N LEU A 185 -6.32 18.14 -0.66
CA LEU A 185 -7.60 18.62 -0.12
C LEU A 185 -8.26 19.66 -1.04
N ASN A 186 -7.47 20.57 -1.61
CA ASN A 186 -7.94 21.58 -2.57
C ASN A 186 -8.46 20.98 -3.89
N ARG A 187 -8.14 19.72 -4.18
CA ARG A 187 -8.69 18.97 -5.32
C ARG A 187 -9.95 18.19 -4.96
N GLY A 188 -10.48 18.34 -3.74
CA GLY A 188 -11.66 17.63 -3.26
C GLY A 188 -11.41 16.16 -2.94
N LEU A 189 -10.14 15.74 -2.81
CA LEU A 189 -9.83 14.36 -2.41
C LEU A 189 -10.23 14.13 -0.95
N LYS A 190 -10.94 13.02 -0.70
CA LYS A 190 -11.44 12.67 0.64
C LYS A 190 -10.29 12.13 1.48
N LEU A 191 -9.61 13.04 2.17
CA LEU A 191 -8.45 12.76 3.01
C LEU A 191 -8.65 13.36 4.41
N LEU A 192 -8.48 12.55 5.45
CA LEU A 192 -8.48 12.98 6.84
C LEU A 192 -7.16 12.58 7.51
N ALA A 193 -6.39 13.55 8.00
CA ALA A 193 -5.36 13.28 9.00
C ALA A 193 -5.96 13.39 10.40
N VAL A 194 -5.65 12.43 11.28
CA VAL A 194 -6.22 12.39 12.64
C VAL A 194 -5.22 11.80 13.64
N THR A 195 -5.08 12.46 14.79
CA THR A 195 -4.34 11.96 15.96
C THR A 195 -5.00 10.69 16.51
N PRO A 196 -4.29 9.54 16.59
CA PRO A 196 -4.88 8.29 17.05
C PRO A 196 -5.20 8.31 18.55
N ASP A 197 -6.38 7.79 18.90
CA ASP A 197 -6.69 7.37 20.27
C ASP A 197 -6.31 5.90 20.46
N LEU A 198 -5.11 5.69 21.02
CA LEU A 198 -4.59 4.35 21.28
C LEU A 198 -5.34 3.62 22.39
N ASP A 199 -5.87 4.34 23.39
CA ASP A 199 -6.72 3.75 24.42
C ASP A 199 -7.98 3.17 23.75
N TYR A 200 -8.70 3.97 22.95
CA TYR A 200 -9.88 3.50 22.19
C TYR A 200 -9.56 2.33 21.24
N LEU A 201 -8.45 2.41 20.51
CA LEU A 201 -8.07 1.38 19.54
C LEU A 201 -7.78 0.04 20.21
N PHE A 202 -7.17 0.04 21.40
CA PHE A 202 -6.72 -1.18 22.06
C PHE A 202 -7.65 -1.68 23.15
N THR A 203 -8.52 -0.85 23.72
CA THR A 203 -9.55 -1.28 24.68
C THR A 203 -10.47 -2.32 24.08
N ASN A 204 -10.82 -3.34 24.88
CA ASN A 204 -11.60 -4.50 24.48
C ASN A 204 -10.93 -5.32 23.36
N THR A 205 -9.60 -5.31 23.31
CA THR A 205 -8.81 -6.17 22.44
C THR A 205 -7.72 -6.90 23.24
N PRO A 206 -7.18 -8.01 22.73
CA PRO A 206 -6.08 -8.71 23.40
C PRO A 206 -4.81 -7.87 23.64
N ALA A 207 -4.67 -6.71 22.98
CA ALA A 207 -3.52 -5.84 23.14
C ALA A 207 -3.60 -4.89 24.32
N GLU A 208 -4.74 -4.80 25.01
CA GLU A 208 -4.96 -3.86 26.11
C GLU A 208 -3.93 -4.00 27.23
N ALA A 209 -3.68 -5.22 27.70
CA ALA A 209 -2.66 -5.48 28.73
C ALA A 209 -1.24 -5.12 28.26
N TRP A 210 -0.86 -5.57 27.05
CA TRP A 210 0.44 -5.24 26.46
C TRP A 210 0.65 -3.73 26.35
N TYR A 211 -0.38 -3.02 25.88
CA TYR A 211 -0.34 -1.57 25.71
C TYR A 211 -0.23 -0.85 27.05
N SER A 212 -0.97 -1.28 28.07
CA SER A 212 -0.86 -0.73 29.43
C SER A 212 0.56 -0.89 30.00
N GLU A 213 1.21 -2.04 29.80
CA GLU A 213 2.58 -2.26 30.25
C GLU A 213 3.60 -1.38 29.51
N ILE A 214 3.43 -1.19 28.19
CA ILE A 214 4.27 -0.27 27.40
C ILE A 214 4.05 1.19 27.80
N LYS A 215 2.79 1.62 27.94
CA LYS A 215 2.40 2.99 28.35
C LYS A 215 2.86 3.35 29.75
N THR A 216 3.09 2.37 30.63
CA THR A 216 3.64 2.57 31.98
C THR A 216 5.15 2.33 32.06
N GLY A 217 5.80 2.03 30.92
CA GLY A 217 7.23 1.70 30.88
C GLY A 217 7.60 0.44 31.69
N ASN A 218 6.64 -0.45 31.93
CA ASN A 218 6.84 -1.69 32.68
C ASN A 218 7.20 -2.89 31.80
N ARG A 219 7.09 -2.72 30.48
CA ARG A 219 7.53 -3.69 29.49
C ARG A 219 8.69 -3.14 28.69
N ASP A 220 9.65 -4.02 28.41
CA ASP A 220 10.74 -3.74 27.51
C ASP A 220 10.23 -3.50 26.07
N PRO A 221 10.51 -2.33 25.44
CA PRO A 221 10.15 -2.07 24.05
C PRO A 221 11.02 -2.85 23.04
N GLY A 222 12.14 -3.41 23.48
CA GLY A 222 13.14 -4.10 22.67
C GLY A 222 14.04 -3.16 21.85
N GLY A 223 14.98 -3.73 21.09
CA GLY A 223 15.98 -3.00 20.30
C GLY A 223 15.48 -2.39 18.98
N ILE A 224 14.30 -2.79 18.50
CA ILE A 224 13.66 -2.20 17.31
C ILE A 224 12.82 -0.98 17.75
N PRO A 225 12.88 0.16 17.02
CA PRO A 225 12.13 1.36 17.39
C PRO A 225 10.65 1.08 17.67
N LEU A 226 10.16 1.55 18.82
CA LEU A 226 8.80 1.28 19.29
C LEU A 226 7.74 1.75 18.28
N ALA A 227 7.96 2.89 17.61
CA ALA A 227 7.06 3.40 16.56
C ALA A 227 6.82 2.37 15.45
N GLN A 228 7.82 1.57 15.06
CA GLN A 228 7.65 0.52 14.05
C GLN A 228 6.75 -0.61 14.55
N ASN A 229 6.95 -1.05 15.79
CA ASN A 229 6.12 -2.08 16.41
C ASN A 229 4.69 -1.58 16.68
N LEU A 230 4.55 -0.34 17.11
CA LEU A 230 3.26 0.30 17.35
C LEU A 230 2.47 0.47 16.05
N SER A 231 3.12 0.83 14.93
CA SER A 231 2.50 0.82 13.60
C SER A 231 2.00 -0.57 13.18
N ASN A 232 2.72 -1.65 13.55
CA ASN A 232 2.27 -3.03 13.30
C ASN A 232 1.02 -3.39 14.10
N LEU A 233 0.84 -2.82 15.30
CA LEU A 233 -0.36 -3.06 16.10
C LEU A 233 -1.53 -2.16 15.68
N ILE A 234 -1.29 -0.87 15.44
CA ILE A 234 -2.30 0.11 15.01
C ILE A 234 -3.02 -0.37 13.75
N ARG A 235 -2.28 -0.86 12.75
CA ARG A 235 -2.87 -1.35 11.49
C ARG A 235 -3.85 -2.52 11.69
N LEU A 236 -3.59 -3.37 12.68
CA LEU A 236 -4.47 -4.50 13.02
C LEU A 236 -5.69 -4.00 13.78
N ALA A 237 -5.49 -3.14 14.77
CA ALA A 237 -6.56 -2.59 15.60
C ALA A 237 -7.53 -1.73 14.79
N ILE A 238 -7.03 -0.88 13.89
CA ILE A 238 -7.86 -0.05 13.03
C ILE A 238 -8.75 -0.89 12.11
N LEU A 239 -8.18 -1.90 11.44
CA LEU A 239 -9.00 -2.81 10.63
C LEU A 239 -9.99 -3.59 11.50
N TYR A 240 -9.62 -3.96 12.71
CA TYR A 240 -10.53 -4.67 13.61
C TYR A 240 -11.73 -3.78 13.99
N LYS A 241 -11.50 -2.49 14.27
CA LYS A 241 -12.56 -1.56 14.68
C LYS A 241 -13.40 -1.05 13.50
N TYR A 242 -12.79 -0.75 12.36
CA TYR A 242 -13.43 -0.02 11.26
C TYR A 242 -13.59 -0.83 9.96
N GLY A 243 -12.86 -1.95 9.82
CA GLY A 243 -12.74 -2.68 8.55
C GLY A 243 -12.05 -1.84 7.47
N GLY A 244 -12.17 -2.28 6.20
CA GLY A 244 -11.63 -1.58 5.04
C GLY A 244 -10.26 -2.08 4.62
N VAL A 245 -9.43 -1.16 4.11
CA VAL A 245 -8.10 -1.44 3.55
C VAL A 245 -7.05 -0.71 4.36
N TYR A 246 -6.06 -1.44 4.88
CA TYR A 246 -4.83 -0.84 5.40
C TYR A 246 -3.73 -0.90 4.35
N LEU A 247 -2.95 0.17 4.23
CA LEU A 247 -1.75 0.28 3.40
C LEU A 247 -0.61 0.92 4.21
N ASP A 248 0.63 0.47 3.99
CA ASP A 248 1.80 1.26 4.38
C ASP A 248 1.94 2.48 3.45
N VAL A 249 2.52 3.57 3.96
CA VAL A 249 2.67 4.86 3.24
C VAL A 249 3.68 4.79 2.08
N ASP A 250 4.30 3.64 1.88
CA ASP A 250 5.23 3.34 0.78
C ASP A 250 4.64 2.33 -0.22
N PHE A 251 3.31 2.28 -0.31
CA PHE A 251 2.58 1.41 -1.21
C PHE A 251 2.03 2.20 -2.40
N ILE A 252 2.46 1.84 -3.62
CA ILE A 252 1.93 2.43 -4.86
C ILE A 252 0.72 1.62 -5.32
N VAL A 253 -0.46 2.23 -5.32
CA VAL A 253 -1.70 1.60 -5.76
C VAL A 253 -1.81 1.71 -7.27
N LEU A 254 -1.96 0.57 -7.94
CA LEU A 254 -2.00 0.48 -9.40
C LEU A 254 -3.39 0.13 -9.95
N ARG A 255 -4.23 -0.50 -9.15
CA ARG A 255 -5.56 -0.98 -9.57
C ARG A 255 -6.56 -0.87 -8.44
N ASP A 256 -7.83 -0.84 -8.83
CA ASP A 256 -9.00 -0.93 -7.96
C ASP A 256 -8.98 -2.16 -7.02
N PHE A 257 -9.31 -1.93 -5.75
CA PHE A 257 -9.43 -2.93 -4.69
C PHE A 257 -10.88 -3.37 -4.42
N SER A 258 -11.89 -2.86 -5.15
CA SER A 258 -13.31 -3.10 -4.83
C SER A 258 -13.72 -4.58 -4.80
N GLN A 259 -13.02 -5.42 -5.56
CA GLN A 259 -13.25 -6.87 -5.62
C GLN A 259 -12.55 -7.66 -4.53
N LEU A 260 -11.78 -7.00 -3.66
CA LEU A 260 -11.04 -7.64 -2.58
C LEU A 260 -11.85 -7.61 -1.29
N ARG A 261 -11.89 -8.74 -0.59
CA ARG A 261 -12.50 -8.86 0.73
C ARG A 261 -11.82 -9.95 1.55
N ASN A 262 -11.52 -9.64 2.81
CA ASN A 262 -10.80 -10.54 3.73
C ASN A 262 -9.54 -11.14 3.07
N ALA A 263 -8.72 -10.28 2.48
CA ALA A 263 -7.56 -10.64 1.68
C ALA A 263 -6.26 -10.06 2.26
N ILE A 264 -5.18 -10.82 2.10
CA ILE A 264 -3.82 -10.45 2.49
C ILE A 264 -2.80 -11.02 1.51
N GLY A 265 -1.66 -10.36 1.34
CA GLY A 265 -0.66 -10.76 0.34
C GLY A 265 0.44 -11.68 0.87
N ALA A 266 0.76 -12.70 0.10
CA ALA A 266 2.02 -13.42 0.24
C ALA A 266 3.18 -12.53 -0.25
N GLN A 267 4.16 -12.26 0.61
CA GLN A 267 5.41 -11.59 0.22
C GLN A 267 6.31 -12.53 -0.60
N SER A 268 6.36 -13.80 -0.24
CA SER A 268 7.22 -14.79 -0.90
C SER A 268 6.54 -16.15 -0.95
N ILE A 269 6.94 -16.95 -1.94
CA ILE A 269 6.48 -18.32 -2.16
C ILE A 269 7.67 -19.27 -2.23
N ASP A 270 7.41 -20.52 -1.91
CA ASP A 270 8.34 -21.61 -2.17
C ASP A 270 8.30 -21.96 -3.68
N PRO A 271 9.45 -22.04 -4.37
CA PRO A 271 9.47 -22.28 -5.82
C PRO A 271 8.87 -23.63 -6.22
N GLU A 272 9.01 -24.66 -5.39
CA GLU A 272 8.60 -26.04 -5.70
C GLU A 272 7.14 -26.29 -5.37
N SER A 273 6.76 -26.10 -4.10
CA SER A 273 5.38 -26.34 -3.62
C SER A 273 4.39 -25.28 -4.07
N ARG A 274 4.87 -24.11 -4.52
CA ARG A 274 4.08 -22.93 -4.88
C ARG A 274 3.26 -22.36 -3.71
N ASP A 275 3.45 -22.86 -2.50
CA ASP A 275 2.82 -22.33 -1.30
C ASP A 275 3.55 -21.07 -0.83
N TRP A 276 2.86 -20.21 -0.09
CA TRP A 276 3.48 -19.02 0.46
C TRP A 276 4.44 -19.38 1.61
N THR A 277 5.60 -18.71 1.65
CA THR A 277 6.58 -18.85 2.74
C THR A 277 6.48 -17.69 3.73
N ARG A 278 6.08 -16.51 3.25
CA ARG A 278 5.87 -15.31 4.06
C ARG A 278 4.60 -14.59 3.63
N ILE A 279 3.76 -14.25 4.60
CA ILE A 279 2.70 -13.25 4.47
C ILE A 279 3.20 -11.93 5.03
N ASN A 280 2.72 -10.82 4.50
CA ASN A 280 3.08 -9.49 4.95
C ASN A 280 1.82 -8.63 5.20
N ASN A 281 1.90 -7.78 6.21
CA ASN A 281 0.82 -6.93 6.72
C ASN A 281 0.98 -5.46 6.29
N ALA A 282 1.76 -5.17 5.25
CA ALA A 282 1.83 -3.85 4.61
C ALA A 282 0.59 -3.52 3.78
N VAL A 283 -0.19 -4.53 3.38
CA VAL A 283 -1.52 -4.38 2.79
C VAL A 283 -2.44 -5.45 3.34
N MET A 284 -3.62 -5.04 3.78
CA MET A 284 -4.64 -5.93 4.34
C MET A 284 -6.03 -5.38 4.03
N VAL A 285 -6.93 -6.24 3.55
CA VAL A 285 -8.32 -5.89 3.25
C VAL A 285 -9.22 -6.76 4.11
N PHE A 286 -9.94 -6.20 5.07
CA PHE A 286 -10.75 -7.00 5.99
C PHE A 286 -12.03 -6.29 6.40
N ASP A 287 -13.07 -7.10 6.63
CA ASP A 287 -14.27 -6.64 7.32
C ASP A 287 -13.94 -6.25 8.77
N ALA A 288 -14.71 -5.31 9.33
CA ALA A 288 -14.63 -4.99 10.75
C ALA A 288 -14.93 -6.24 11.60
N ASN A 289 -14.30 -6.34 12.77
CA ASN A 289 -14.43 -7.44 13.72
C ASN A 289 -14.04 -8.83 13.18
N HIS A 290 -13.33 -8.91 12.05
CA HIS A 290 -12.97 -10.20 11.47
C HIS A 290 -12.14 -11.05 12.47
N PRO A 291 -12.49 -12.33 12.74
CA PRO A 291 -11.83 -13.14 13.77
C PRO A 291 -10.32 -13.31 13.57
N LEU A 292 -9.86 -13.28 12.31
CA LEU A 292 -8.43 -13.35 12.00
C LEU A 292 -7.64 -12.13 12.52
N LEU A 293 -8.22 -10.92 12.45
CA LEU A 293 -7.61 -9.71 12.98
C LEU A 293 -7.46 -9.80 14.51
N PHE A 294 -8.50 -10.31 15.20
CA PHE A 294 -8.42 -10.59 16.63
C PHE A 294 -7.28 -11.55 16.98
N LYS A 295 -7.09 -12.62 16.18
CA LYS A 295 -5.97 -13.55 16.34
C LYS A 295 -4.60 -12.92 16.05
N PHE A 296 -4.50 -11.99 15.11
CA PHE A 296 -3.27 -11.22 14.90
C PHE A 296 -2.95 -10.34 16.11
N ILE A 297 -3.93 -9.59 16.62
CA ILE A 297 -3.77 -8.74 17.81
C ILE A 297 -3.38 -9.59 19.03
N GLN A 298 -4.02 -10.75 19.21
CA GLN A 298 -3.68 -11.71 20.26
C GLN A 298 -2.24 -12.22 20.15
N GLU A 299 -1.81 -12.63 18.95
CA GLU A 299 -0.43 -13.09 18.74
C GLU A 299 0.58 -11.96 19.00
N PHE A 300 0.26 -10.71 18.64
CA PHE A 300 1.10 -9.56 18.92
C PHE A 300 1.34 -9.42 20.41
N ALA A 301 0.26 -9.36 21.20
CA ALA A 301 0.35 -9.15 22.63
C ALA A 301 1.08 -10.29 23.37
N LEU A 302 0.74 -11.54 23.02
CA LEU A 302 1.28 -12.73 23.70
C LEU A 302 2.74 -13.02 23.36
N THR A 303 3.15 -12.73 22.12
CA THR A 303 4.46 -13.13 21.61
C THR A 303 5.37 -11.96 21.27
N PHE A 304 5.00 -10.74 21.67
CA PHE A 304 5.77 -9.53 21.39
C PHE A 304 7.25 -9.73 21.68
N ASP A 305 8.07 -9.52 20.65
CA ASP A 305 9.53 -9.51 20.76
C ASP A 305 10.04 -8.28 20.01
N GLY A 306 10.29 -7.22 20.77
CA GLY A 306 10.81 -5.96 20.23
C GLY A 306 12.26 -6.04 19.77
N ASN A 307 12.96 -7.17 19.97
CA ASN A 307 14.36 -7.34 19.55
C ASN A 307 14.49 -8.01 18.18
N LYS A 308 13.41 -8.59 17.64
CA LYS A 308 13.43 -9.34 16.37
C LYS A 308 12.69 -8.59 15.27
N TRP A 309 13.45 -8.11 14.28
CA TRP A 309 12.88 -7.43 13.12
C TRP A 309 11.89 -8.34 12.36
N GLY A 310 10.72 -7.80 12.04
CA GLY A 310 9.64 -8.52 11.34
C GLY A 310 8.82 -9.47 12.23
N HIS A 311 9.27 -9.78 13.46
CA HIS A 311 8.61 -10.73 14.36
C HIS A 311 7.16 -10.35 14.67
N ASN A 312 6.93 -9.06 14.93
CA ASN A 312 5.64 -8.49 15.29
C ASN A 312 4.80 -8.04 14.06
N GLY A 313 5.27 -8.30 12.84
CA GLY A 313 4.60 -7.90 11.60
C GLY A 313 4.45 -9.08 10.63
N PRO A 314 5.23 -9.16 9.54
CA PRO A 314 5.13 -10.25 8.56
C PRO A 314 5.24 -11.66 9.17
N TYR A 315 6.07 -11.84 10.20
CA TYR A 315 6.23 -13.15 10.83
C TYR A 315 5.03 -13.53 11.70
N LEU A 316 4.47 -12.56 12.43
CA LEU A 316 3.26 -12.73 13.22
C LEU A 316 2.09 -13.18 12.35
N VAL A 317 1.77 -12.44 11.28
CA VAL A 317 0.61 -12.79 10.44
C VAL A 317 0.81 -14.14 9.74
N SER A 318 2.05 -14.48 9.39
CA SER A 318 2.40 -15.80 8.84
C SER A 318 2.17 -16.93 9.85
N ARG A 319 2.56 -16.76 11.12
CA ARG A 319 2.34 -17.78 12.17
C ARG A 319 0.85 -18.01 12.40
N VAL A 320 0.08 -16.93 12.52
CA VAL A 320 -1.37 -17.01 12.76
C VAL A 320 -2.09 -17.68 11.58
N ILE A 321 -1.86 -17.22 10.35
CA ILE A 321 -2.49 -17.80 9.15
C ILE A 321 -2.16 -19.29 9.02
N ARG A 322 -0.91 -19.70 9.28
CA ARG A 322 -0.53 -21.12 9.24
C ARG A 322 -1.31 -21.95 10.27
N ARG A 323 -1.55 -21.42 11.47
CA ARG A 323 -2.31 -22.12 12.52
C ARG A 323 -3.80 -22.24 12.19
N VAL A 324 -4.39 -21.25 11.52
CA VAL A 324 -5.84 -21.22 11.25
C VAL A 324 -6.23 -21.71 9.85
N ARG A 325 -5.27 -21.92 8.94
CA ARG A 325 -5.53 -22.41 7.58
C ARG A 325 -6.36 -23.69 7.63
N GLY A 326 -7.46 -23.71 6.87
CA GLY A 326 -8.38 -24.85 6.81
C GLY A 326 -9.31 -25.01 8.01
N ARG A 327 -9.28 -24.08 9.00
CA ARG A 327 -10.24 -24.07 10.10
C ARG A 327 -11.47 -23.26 9.75
N GLU A 328 -12.64 -23.77 10.13
CA GLU A 328 -13.90 -23.03 10.00
C GLU A 328 -13.88 -21.74 10.83
N GLY A 329 -14.65 -20.73 10.40
CA GLY A 329 -14.76 -19.43 11.08
C GLY A 329 -13.68 -18.40 10.74
N TYR A 330 -12.69 -18.75 9.91
CA TYR A 330 -11.67 -17.81 9.40
C TYR A 330 -11.70 -17.77 7.87
N ASN A 331 -12.61 -16.98 7.30
CA ASN A 331 -12.70 -16.81 5.85
C ASN A 331 -11.69 -15.75 5.37
N PHE A 332 -10.65 -16.17 4.65
CA PHE A 332 -9.70 -15.23 4.07
C PHE A 332 -9.04 -15.78 2.82
N THR A 333 -8.53 -14.89 1.98
CA THR A 333 -7.75 -15.22 0.79
C THR A 333 -6.31 -14.72 0.94
N VAL A 334 -5.35 -15.61 0.68
CA VAL A 334 -3.95 -15.22 0.49
C VAL A 334 -3.71 -14.98 -1.00
N LEU A 335 -3.45 -13.74 -1.38
CA LEU A 335 -3.12 -13.37 -2.76
C LEU A 335 -1.64 -13.64 -3.05
N PRO A 336 -1.27 -14.03 -4.29
CA PRO A 336 0.10 -14.32 -4.66
C PRO A 336 0.99 -13.07 -4.61
N PRO A 337 2.33 -13.21 -4.57
CA PRO A 337 3.24 -12.06 -4.54
C PRO A 337 3.03 -11.07 -5.68
N THR A 338 2.64 -11.53 -6.87
CA THR A 338 2.36 -10.65 -8.01
C THR A 338 1.23 -9.65 -7.77
N ALA A 339 0.36 -9.86 -6.76
CA ALA A 339 -0.72 -8.94 -6.42
C ALA A 339 -0.20 -7.64 -5.76
N PHE A 340 0.74 -7.76 -4.82
CA PHE A 340 1.15 -6.64 -3.95
C PHE A 340 2.67 -6.51 -3.74
N TYR A 341 3.41 -7.59 -3.97
CA TYR A 341 4.86 -7.71 -3.76
C TYR A 341 5.55 -8.23 -5.04
N PRO A 342 5.34 -7.58 -6.21
CA PRO A 342 5.86 -8.07 -7.50
C PRO A 342 7.40 -7.97 -7.62
N VAL A 343 8.05 -7.33 -6.65
CA VAL A 343 9.50 -7.26 -6.48
C VAL A 343 9.83 -7.41 -5.00
N ASP A 344 10.65 -8.40 -4.68
CA ASP A 344 11.15 -8.64 -3.32
C ASP A 344 12.09 -7.50 -2.86
N TRP A 345 12.11 -7.24 -1.56
CA TRP A 345 12.92 -6.19 -0.94
C TRP A 345 14.42 -6.30 -1.28
N THR A 346 14.96 -7.50 -1.50
CA THR A 346 16.36 -7.70 -1.93
C THR A 346 16.64 -7.21 -3.34
N ARG A 347 15.60 -7.11 -4.18
CA ARG A 347 15.69 -6.74 -5.61
C ARG A 347 15.07 -5.37 -5.90
N ILE A 348 14.59 -4.66 -4.87
CA ILE A 348 13.83 -3.43 -5.04
C ILE A 348 14.59 -2.34 -5.81
N ARG A 349 15.92 -2.28 -5.66
CA ARG A 349 16.81 -1.36 -6.38
C ARG A 349 16.61 -1.40 -7.89
N ARG A 350 16.21 -2.55 -8.46
CA ARG A 350 15.96 -2.67 -9.90
C ARG A 350 14.81 -1.80 -10.40
N LEU A 351 13.86 -1.43 -9.55
CA LEU A 351 12.77 -0.52 -9.94
C LEU A 351 13.24 0.93 -10.10
N PHE A 352 14.36 1.29 -9.48
CA PHE A 352 14.86 2.67 -9.40
C PHE A 352 15.97 2.96 -10.41
N LYS A 353 16.56 1.92 -11.02
CA LYS A 353 17.71 2.05 -11.92
C LYS A 353 17.32 2.27 -13.38
N LYS A 354 18.11 3.09 -14.06
CA LYS A 354 18.12 3.26 -15.51
C LYS A 354 18.64 1.97 -16.16
N PRO A 355 18.00 1.47 -17.22
CA PRO A 355 18.52 0.33 -17.96
C PRO A 355 19.73 0.72 -18.81
N GLU A 356 20.87 0.06 -18.59
CA GLU A 356 22.14 0.33 -19.29
C GLU A 356 22.31 -0.58 -20.51
N SER A 357 21.68 -1.76 -20.49
CA SER A 357 21.73 -2.76 -21.55
C SER A 357 20.38 -2.99 -22.25
N ARG A 358 20.39 -3.63 -23.42
CA ARG A 358 19.17 -4.02 -24.15
C ARG A 358 18.29 -4.97 -23.34
N ASP A 359 18.90 -5.89 -22.60
CA ASP A 359 18.16 -6.86 -21.80
C ASP A 359 17.54 -6.23 -20.55
N GLU A 360 18.19 -5.23 -19.96
CA GLU A 360 17.58 -4.44 -18.89
C GLU A 360 16.41 -3.59 -19.38
N ARG A 361 16.48 -3.00 -20.59
CA ARG A 361 15.35 -2.29 -21.19
C ARG A 361 14.16 -3.21 -21.40
N ARG A 362 14.39 -4.40 -21.98
CA ARG A 362 13.36 -5.45 -22.11
C ARG A 362 12.78 -5.84 -20.77
N TRP A 363 13.61 -5.92 -19.72
CA TRP A 363 13.13 -6.21 -18.37
C TRP A 363 12.23 -5.09 -17.83
N VAL A 364 12.60 -3.82 -18.01
CA VAL A 364 11.77 -2.67 -17.62
C VAL A 364 10.41 -2.71 -18.33
N GLU A 365 10.40 -2.88 -19.65
CA GLU A 365 9.17 -3.00 -20.46
C GLU A 365 8.29 -4.17 -19.98
N ALA A 366 8.88 -5.35 -19.81
CA ALA A 366 8.15 -6.53 -19.33
C ALA A 366 7.62 -6.34 -17.90
N LYS A 367 8.38 -5.66 -17.04
CA LYS A 367 7.95 -5.35 -15.66
C LYS A 367 6.77 -4.38 -15.68
N LEU A 368 6.81 -3.29 -16.45
CA LEU A 368 5.70 -2.35 -16.59
C LEU A 368 4.43 -3.02 -17.14
N LEU A 369 4.58 -3.92 -18.13
CA LEU A 369 3.46 -4.70 -18.65
C LEU A 369 2.86 -5.65 -17.59
N GLN A 370 3.70 -6.26 -16.75
CA GLN A 370 3.23 -7.12 -15.65
C GLN A 370 2.53 -6.33 -14.55
N LEU A 371 3.04 -5.14 -14.23
CA LEU A 371 2.45 -4.23 -13.24
C LEU A 371 1.07 -3.75 -13.69
N SER A 372 0.91 -3.32 -14.94
CA SER A 372 -0.37 -2.80 -15.47
C SER A 372 -1.50 -3.84 -15.57
N LYS A 373 -1.18 -5.14 -15.68
CA LYS A 373 -2.20 -6.20 -15.89
C LYS A 373 -2.64 -6.89 -14.61
N ASN A 374 -1.68 -7.40 -13.83
CA ASN A 374 -1.94 -8.44 -12.82
C ASN A 374 -1.65 -7.98 -11.39
N THR A 375 -1.35 -6.71 -11.18
CA THR A 375 -0.84 -6.18 -9.91
C THR A 375 -1.81 -5.15 -9.37
N TYR A 376 -2.17 -5.27 -8.09
CA TYR A 376 -2.98 -4.28 -7.38
C TYR A 376 -2.14 -3.13 -6.86
N GLY A 377 -0.91 -3.42 -6.43
CA GLY A 377 0.05 -2.39 -6.12
C GLY A 377 1.47 -2.90 -5.84
N VAL A 378 2.36 -1.97 -5.54
CA VAL A 378 3.78 -2.23 -5.31
C VAL A 378 4.17 -1.68 -3.95
N HIS A 379 4.54 -2.57 -3.02
CA HIS A 379 5.22 -2.17 -1.79
C HIS A 379 6.67 -1.79 -2.09
N LEU A 380 7.08 -0.59 -1.70
CA LEU A 380 8.41 -0.06 -2.04
C LEU A 380 9.48 -0.41 -1.01
N TRP A 381 9.17 -0.98 0.14
CA TRP A 381 10.15 -1.36 1.17
C TRP A 381 11.02 -0.18 1.63
N ASN A 382 10.41 0.92 2.11
CA ASN A 382 11.08 2.19 2.40
C ASN A 382 12.34 2.08 3.23
N LYS A 383 12.43 1.11 4.16
CA LYS A 383 13.67 0.86 4.91
C LYS A 383 14.88 0.66 3.98
N GLN A 384 14.67 -0.02 2.86
CA GLN A 384 15.71 -0.36 1.89
C GLN A 384 15.84 0.70 0.80
N SER A 385 14.74 1.29 0.37
CA SER A 385 14.68 2.07 -0.86
C SER A 385 14.55 3.58 -0.66
N ARG A 386 14.38 4.09 0.56
CA ARG A 386 14.21 5.54 0.83
C ARG A 386 15.35 6.41 0.31
N GLY A 387 16.58 5.90 0.33
CA GLY A 387 17.78 6.60 -0.15
C GLY A 387 18.12 6.33 -1.62
N MET A 388 17.27 5.62 -2.36
CA MET A 388 17.51 5.34 -3.77
C MET A 388 17.01 6.49 -4.62
N GLU A 389 17.88 7.02 -5.48
CA GLU A 389 17.48 7.96 -6.52
C GLU A 389 16.64 7.27 -7.58
N ILE A 390 15.65 7.97 -8.13
CA ILE A 390 14.84 7.50 -9.24
C ILE A 390 15.55 7.94 -10.52
N GLU A 391 16.16 6.99 -11.20
CA GLU A 391 16.91 7.24 -12.42
C GLU A 391 15.98 7.28 -13.64
N GLU A 392 16.38 8.05 -14.66
CA GLU A 392 15.65 8.21 -15.92
C GLU A 392 15.47 6.87 -16.65
N GLY A 393 14.28 6.59 -17.16
CA GLY A 393 13.92 5.34 -17.82
C GLY A 393 13.72 4.16 -16.88
N SER A 394 13.77 4.38 -15.56
CA SER A 394 13.47 3.34 -14.56
C SER A 394 11.96 3.04 -14.51
N VAL A 395 11.61 1.88 -13.92
CA VAL A 395 10.20 1.52 -13.70
C VAL A 395 9.51 2.57 -12.81
N MET A 396 10.20 3.07 -11.77
CA MET A 396 9.66 4.09 -10.87
C MET A 396 9.38 5.42 -11.55
N GLU A 397 10.20 5.83 -12.52
CA GLU A 397 9.92 7.06 -13.29
C GLU A 397 8.58 6.95 -14.03
N THR A 398 8.33 5.82 -14.70
CA THR A 398 7.06 5.58 -15.39
C THR A 398 5.89 5.52 -14.40
N LEU A 399 6.04 4.81 -13.28
CA LEU A 399 4.98 4.74 -12.25
C LEU A 399 4.66 6.12 -11.68
N ILE A 400 5.64 7.00 -11.50
CA ILE A 400 5.37 8.39 -11.10
C ILE A 400 4.59 9.12 -12.19
N ALA A 401 5.04 9.06 -13.43
CA ALA A 401 4.41 9.75 -14.54
C ALA A 401 2.93 9.33 -14.72
N ASP A 402 2.62 8.05 -14.55
CA ASP A 402 1.29 7.49 -14.78
C ASP A 402 0.31 7.76 -13.62
N HIS A 403 0.80 7.88 -12.39
CA HIS A 403 -0.03 7.91 -11.17
C HIS A 403 -0.04 9.25 -10.43
N CYS A 404 0.80 10.20 -10.83
CA CYS A 404 0.86 11.50 -10.18
C CYS A 404 -0.36 12.36 -10.54
N LEU A 405 -1.05 12.87 -9.52
CA LEU A 405 -2.19 13.78 -9.62
C LEU A 405 -1.76 15.24 -9.52
N ILE A 406 -0.65 15.50 -8.81
CA ILE A 406 -0.17 16.85 -8.47
C ILE A 406 1.24 17.07 -9.08
N CYS A 407 1.55 16.38 -10.17
CA CYS A 407 2.73 16.69 -10.96
C CYS A 407 2.41 17.86 -11.87
N ARG A 408 3.16 18.95 -11.73
CA ARG A 408 3.27 19.90 -12.84
C ARG A 408 4.00 19.15 -13.95
N HIS A 409 3.29 18.76 -15.01
CA HIS A 409 3.96 18.55 -16.28
C HIS A 409 4.69 19.85 -16.58
N ALA A 410 6.03 19.82 -16.67
CA ALA A 410 6.83 20.97 -17.04
C ALA A 410 6.63 21.37 -18.53
N TYR A 411 5.43 21.15 -19.05
CA TYR A 411 5.00 21.36 -20.43
C TYR A 411 3.57 21.91 -20.40
N SER A 412 3.41 23.10 -19.84
CA SER A 412 2.25 23.95 -20.15
C SER A 412 2.72 25.39 -20.19
N SER A 413 2.78 25.92 -21.42
CA SER A 413 3.17 27.25 -21.89
C SER A 413 4.61 27.39 -22.32
#